data_AF-A0A1E7FWB0-F1
#
_entry.id   AF-A0A1E7FWB0-F1
#
_cell.length_a   1.000
_cell.length_b   1.000
_cell.length_c   1.000
_cell.angle_alpha   90.00
_cell.angle_beta   90.00
_cell.angle_gamma   90.00
#
_symmetry.space_group_name_H-M   'P 1'
#
loop_
_entity.id
_entity.type
_entity.pdbx_description
1 polymer ?
#
loop_
_entity_poly.entity_id
_entity_poly.type
_entity_poly.pdbx_seq_one_letter_code
_entity_poly.pdbx_strand_id
1 'polypeptide(L)'
;MSNFLDLFFPLVATTAAVAVSGLVLLQTDRVSRKILSPAQLSTKRRGEFKYNWKQSVDKVKLLMDYCLAGGPENYNEDPEIVMKNAEYISKEGDLDTLVEQITDKKDLESRYFTLKIDKDPHDPTEELYLFIVREQLSKTITQRLLYQVPLVKFGMKLAKAFEDKLTTTTLCFVADASSGKASGMLESLLKESKAGVPTISEPFWMVQVARLTEAKLFTLPKIKKIIFALNRLDAWSLRHEVAKGDAKTVMITLPGQAIVATLLPLIQSVFPEDRHIFTYDGCVSSVQRGMHAESIYKKRQLVPRLESIIQGMCQDPVRLSNPLPSYNPLSHDISLGGRGGRLDQALAHVPVQQARIVETWMSSVDAYFKLKEEEPTNGYLPYCFKLGLLTDDPVGNFEYGTDSYWSLNSLLQYVTGCRSRAIPEGVLDAAKEWVKDFNQAQEVEQKKINVSVALSEHERKMIENCCFQHKQILIGNKTLIDTVLPREHWTMKQASRAGCSCCGPDPYDQMEEEEEDNEESKSDDVMSSNFMTGVSSSTKVNNGFSSKYVDGTAGFAFDPSRF
;
A
#
# COMPACT_ATOMS: atom_id res chain seq x y z
N MET A 1 46.15 -53.44 -6.16
CA MET A 1 44.79 -52.90 -5.94
C MET A 1 44.78 -51.45 -5.41
N SER A 2 45.92 -50.78 -5.17
CA SER A 2 45.98 -49.39 -4.70
C SER A 2 45.73 -48.32 -5.77
N ASN A 3 46.06 -48.58 -7.04
CA ASN A 3 46.05 -47.54 -8.09
C ASN A 3 44.65 -47.24 -8.70
N PHE A 4 43.61 -48.00 -8.33
CA PHE A 4 42.26 -47.80 -8.88
C PHE A 4 41.46 -46.73 -8.10
N LEU A 5 41.81 -46.50 -6.82
CA LEU A 5 41.19 -45.48 -5.98
C LEU A 5 41.71 -44.07 -6.29
N ASP A 6 42.97 -43.93 -6.70
CA ASP A 6 43.59 -42.62 -6.99
C ASP A 6 43.05 -41.94 -8.26
N LEU A 7 42.47 -42.69 -9.19
CA LEU A 7 41.83 -42.15 -10.41
C LEU A 7 40.33 -41.87 -10.24
N PHE A 8 39.69 -42.50 -9.25
CA PHE A 8 38.25 -42.37 -9.05
C PHE A 8 37.89 -41.04 -8.35
N PHE A 9 38.69 -40.61 -7.38
CA PHE A 9 38.47 -39.37 -6.65
C PHE A 9 38.53 -38.11 -7.54
N PRO A 10 39.52 -37.92 -8.42
CA PRO A 10 39.57 -36.77 -9.33
C PRO A 10 38.38 -36.74 -10.32
N LEU A 11 37.92 -37.90 -10.80
CA LEU A 11 36.79 -37.99 -11.73
C LEU A 11 35.46 -37.63 -11.03
N VAL A 12 35.26 -38.12 -9.81
CA VAL A 12 34.08 -37.77 -8.98
C VAL A 12 34.11 -36.29 -8.59
N ALA A 13 35.28 -35.76 -8.21
CA ALA A 13 35.44 -34.34 -7.90
C ALA A 13 35.19 -33.45 -9.12
N THR A 14 35.66 -33.84 -10.31
CA THR A 14 35.46 -33.09 -11.55
C THR A 14 34.00 -33.12 -12.01
N THR A 15 33.34 -34.27 -11.94
CA THR A 15 31.91 -34.38 -12.27
C THR A 15 31.04 -33.61 -11.27
N ALA A 16 31.37 -33.64 -9.98
CA ALA A 16 30.73 -32.81 -8.97
C ALA A 16 30.96 -31.31 -9.24
N ALA A 17 32.18 -30.89 -9.56
CA ALA A 17 32.50 -29.50 -9.88
C ALA A 17 31.78 -29.00 -11.14
N VAL A 18 31.68 -29.82 -12.18
CA VAL A 18 30.92 -29.51 -13.41
C VAL A 18 29.42 -29.43 -13.12
N ALA A 19 28.87 -30.36 -12.33
CA ALA A 19 27.47 -30.33 -11.92
C ALA A 19 27.15 -29.10 -11.07
N VAL A 20 28.00 -28.76 -10.08
CA VAL A 20 27.86 -27.56 -9.26
C VAL A 20 28.00 -26.30 -10.11
N SER A 21 28.98 -26.23 -11.02
CA SER A 21 29.15 -25.09 -11.93
C SER A 21 27.95 -24.94 -12.87
N GLY A 22 27.42 -26.04 -13.39
CA GLY A 22 26.18 -26.06 -14.18
C GLY A 22 24.98 -25.56 -13.39
N LEU A 23 24.82 -26.00 -12.13
CA LEU A 23 23.77 -25.53 -11.23
C LEU A 23 23.93 -24.04 -10.90
N VAL A 24 25.15 -23.57 -10.64
CA VAL A 24 25.45 -22.15 -10.39
C VAL A 24 25.17 -21.30 -11.64
N LEU A 25 25.52 -21.79 -12.83
CA LEU A 25 25.19 -21.11 -14.09
C LEU A 25 23.67 -21.06 -14.30
N LEU A 26 22.94 -22.16 -14.05
CA LEU A 26 21.48 -22.19 -14.08
C LEU A 26 20.84 -21.34 -12.98
N GLN A 27 21.55 -21.04 -11.89
CA GLN A 27 21.11 -20.09 -10.88
C GLN A 27 21.18 -18.64 -11.40
N THR A 28 22.08 -18.32 -12.33
CA THR A 28 22.14 -16.96 -12.88
C THR A 28 20.89 -16.60 -13.70
N ASP A 29 20.32 -15.42 -13.45
CA ASP A 29 19.13 -14.93 -14.17
C ASP A 29 19.36 -14.84 -15.70
N ARG A 30 20.56 -14.44 -16.13
CA ARG A 30 20.90 -14.32 -17.56
C ARG A 30 20.81 -15.66 -18.30
N VAL A 31 21.27 -16.75 -17.69
CA VAL A 31 21.18 -18.10 -18.27
C VAL A 31 19.77 -18.63 -18.15
N SER A 32 19.12 -18.40 -17.01
CA SER A 32 17.72 -18.82 -16.77
C SER A 32 16.77 -18.24 -17.82
N ARG A 33 16.91 -16.96 -18.17
CA ARG A 33 16.11 -16.30 -19.21
C ARG A 33 16.29 -16.91 -20.61
N LYS A 34 17.44 -17.52 -20.89
CA LYS A 34 17.74 -18.15 -22.18
C LYS A 34 17.28 -19.61 -22.25
N ILE A 35 17.25 -20.30 -21.12
CA ILE A 35 17.05 -21.76 -21.06
C ILE A 35 15.64 -22.13 -20.61
N LEU A 36 15.09 -21.42 -19.62
CA LEU A 36 13.79 -21.76 -19.06
C LEU A 36 12.66 -21.19 -19.90
N SER A 37 11.56 -21.93 -20.01
CA SER A 37 10.32 -21.35 -20.55
C SER A 37 9.84 -20.21 -19.65
N PRO A 38 9.07 -19.23 -20.17
CA PRO A 38 8.55 -18.12 -19.36
C PRO A 38 7.82 -18.58 -18.09
N ALA A 39 7.04 -19.65 -18.16
CA ALA A 39 6.34 -20.22 -17.01
C ALA A 39 7.29 -20.81 -15.95
N GLN A 40 8.35 -21.53 -16.39
CA GLN A 40 9.36 -22.08 -15.48
C GLN A 40 10.22 -20.98 -14.87
N LEU A 41 10.59 -19.96 -15.65
CA LEU A 41 11.30 -18.79 -15.16
C LEU A 41 10.48 -18.02 -14.12
N SER A 42 9.19 -17.82 -14.37
CA SER A 42 8.25 -17.20 -13.42
C SER A 42 8.21 -17.99 -12.10
N THR A 43 8.06 -19.32 -12.19
CA THR A 43 8.07 -20.21 -11.02
C THR A 43 9.38 -20.12 -10.23
N LYS A 44 10.52 -20.16 -10.92
CA LYS A 44 11.84 -20.00 -10.29
C LYS A 44 11.96 -18.65 -9.58
N ARG A 45 11.60 -17.56 -10.26
CA ARG A 45 11.66 -16.20 -9.71
C ARG A 45 10.79 -16.05 -8.46
N ARG A 46 9.59 -16.64 -8.44
CA ARG A 46 8.70 -16.69 -7.26
C ARG A 46 9.32 -17.45 -6.10
N GLY A 47 10.01 -18.56 -6.36
CA GLY A 47 10.73 -19.33 -5.35
C GLY A 47 11.88 -18.55 -4.71
N GLU A 48 12.76 -17.97 -5.54
CA GLU A 48 13.86 -17.09 -5.07
C GLU A 48 13.34 -15.88 -4.33
N PHE A 49 12.22 -15.32 -4.79
CA PHE A 49 11.55 -14.22 -4.14
C PHE A 49 11.11 -14.58 -2.72
N LYS A 50 10.31 -15.64 -2.57
CA LYS A 50 9.81 -16.11 -1.27
C LYS A 50 10.95 -16.30 -0.27
N TYR A 51 12.09 -16.79 -0.73
CA TYR A 51 13.31 -16.93 0.07
C TYR A 51 13.90 -15.57 0.50
N ASN A 52 14.21 -14.68 -0.45
CA ASN A 52 14.81 -13.36 -0.15
C ASN A 52 13.91 -12.50 0.74
N TRP A 53 12.60 -12.61 0.54
CA TRP A 53 11.61 -11.95 1.36
C TRP A 53 11.61 -12.46 2.80
N LYS A 54 11.56 -13.79 2.96
CA LYS A 54 11.65 -14.43 4.27
C LYS A 54 12.91 -13.96 5.00
N GLN A 55 14.07 -13.96 4.35
CA GLN A 55 15.31 -13.44 4.93
C GLN A 55 15.22 -11.96 5.34
N SER A 56 14.56 -11.13 4.54
CA SER A 56 14.40 -9.70 4.85
C SER A 56 13.49 -9.49 6.07
N VAL A 57 12.38 -10.22 6.15
CA VAL A 57 11.48 -10.19 7.31
C VAL A 57 12.17 -10.76 8.55
N ASP A 58 12.87 -11.88 8.43
CA ASP A 58 13.62 -12.49 9.54
C ASP A 58 14.72 -11.53 10.03
N LYS A 59 15.38 -10.80 9.12
CA LYS A 59 16.34 -9.75 9.47
C LYS A 59 15.67 -8.57 10.19
N VAL A 60 14.53 -8.08 9.73
CA VAL A 60 13.80 -6.99 10.42
C VAL A 60 13.32 -7.43 11.79
N LYS A 61 12.78 -8.64 11.91
CA LYS A 61 12.40 -9.24 13.19
C LYS A 61 13.59 -9.26 14.14
N LEU A 62 14.74 -9.78 13.68
CA LEU A 62 15.96 -9.81 14.48
C LEU A 62 16.38 -8.40 14.91
N LEU A 63 16.30 -7.40 14.04
CA LEU A 63 16.59 -6.00 14.36
C LEU A 63 15.66 -5.40 15.41
N MET A 64 14.37 -5.76 15.37
CA MET A 64 13.42 -5.37 16.41
C MET A 64 13.78 -6.02 17.74
N ASP A 65 14.14 -7.31 17.73
CA ASP A 65 14.58 -8.02 18.92
C ASP A 65 15.83 -7.36 19.52
N TYR A 66 16.81 -6.96 18.70
CA TYR A 66 17.97 -6.16 19.11
C TYR A 66 17.58 -4.83 19.79
N CYS A 67 16.59 -4.12 19.24
CA CYS A 67 16.15 -2.85 19.82
C CYS A 67 15.46 -3.07 21.18
N LEU A 68 14.65 -4.12 21.29
CA LEU A 68 13.97 -4.47 22.53
C LEU A 68 14.93 -4.97 23.61
N ALA A 69 16.08 -5.51 23.23
CA ALA A 69 17.14 -5.92 24.15
C ALA A 69 17.87 -4.74 24.82
N GLY A 70 17.55 -3.50 24.45
CA GLY A 70 18.23 -2.30 24.97
C GLY A 70 19.44 -1.87 24.14
N GLY A 71 19.50 -2.26 22.86
CA GLY A 71 20.52 -1.78 21.93
C GLY A 71 21.76 -2.68 21.80
N PRO A 72 22.80 -2.25 21.07
CA PRO A 72 23.98 -3.07 20.80
C PRO A 72 24.82 -3.30 22.06
N GLU A 73 24.74 -2.37 23.03
CA GLU A 73 25.50 -2.42 24.29
C GLU A 73 24.96 -3.46 25.28
N ASN A 74 23.69 -3.84 25.14
CA ASN A 74 23.04 -4.88 25.93
C ASN A 74 22.90 -6.20 25.16
N TYR A 75 23.57 -6.30 24.00
CA TYR A 75 23.56 -7.53 23.22
C TYR A 75 24.38 -8.61 23.90
N ASN A 76 23.67 -9.51 24.55
CA ASN A 76 24.15 -10.87 24.76
C ASN A 76 23.60 -11.73 23.61
N GLU A 77 24.33 -12.74 23.17
CA GLU A 77 23.87 -13.71 22.15
C GLU A 77 22.62 -14.52 22.57
N ASP A 78 22.04 -14.18 23.72
CA ASP A 78 20.92 -14.83 24.35
C ASP A 78 19.62 -14.03 24.11
N PRO A 79 18.83 -14.35 23.06
CA PRO A 79 17.53 -13.73 22.80
C PRO A 79 16.53 -13.87 23.97
N GLU A 80 16.83 -14.69 24.98
CA GLU A 80 16.06 -14.76 26.23
C GLU A 80 15.96 -13.43 26.99
N ILE A 81 16.91 -12.50 26.84
CA ILE A 81 16.91 -11.25 27.63
C ILE A 81 15.75 -10.31 27.25
N VAL A 82 15.38 -10.29 25.96
CA VAL A 82 14.20 -9.53 25.49
C VAL A 82 12.91 -10.15 26.03
N MET A 83 12.85 -11.48 26.07
CA MET A 83 11.68 -12.22 26.53
C MET A 83 11.53 -12.18 28.06
N LYS A 84 12.62 -12.10 28.82
CA LYS A 84 12.60 -11.96 30.29
C LYS A 84 11.95 -10.66 30.78
N ASN A 85 11.93 -9.62 29.95
CA ASN A 85 11.33 -8.32 30.27
C ASN A 85 9.93 -8.13 29.67
N ALA A 86 9.40 -9.11 28.93
CA ALA A 86 8.06 -9.08 28.40
C ALA A 86 7.06 -9.64 29.42
N GLU A 87 6.00 -8.89 29.71
CA GLU A 87 4.89 -9.38 30.52
C GLU A 87 3.98 -10.24 29.65
N TYR A 88 4.01 -11.55 29.92
CA TYR A 88 3.18 -12.53 29.21
C TYR A 88 1.78 -12.57 29.79
N ILE A 89 0.79 -12.21 28.98
CA ILE A 89 -0.63 -12.14 29.38
C ILE A 89 -1.43 -13.14 28.54
N SER A 90 -1.70 -14.32 29.12
CA SER A 90 -2.48 -15.37 28.46
C SER A 90 -3.83 -15.66 29.11
N LYS A 91 -3.99 -15.32 30.40
CA LYS A 91 -5.23 -15.57 31.13
C LYS A 91 -6.30 -14.59 30.67
N GLU A 92 -7.53 -15.10 30.59
CA GLU A 92 -8.65 -14.33 30.03
C GLU A 92 -8.95 -13.05 30.83
N GLY A 93 -8.98 -13.12 32.17
CA GLY A 93 -9.23 -11.94 33.01
C GLY A 93 -8.13 -10.88 32.92
N ASP A 94 -6.87 -11.28 32.74
CA ASP A 94 -5.75 -10.35 32.59
C ASP A 94 -5.78 -9.67 31.21
N LEU A 95 -6.20 -10.40 30.16
CA LEU A 95 -6.46 -9.83 28.83
C LEU A 95 -7.59 -8.80 28.86
N ASP A 96 -8.69 -9.10 29.55
CA ASP A 96 -9.80 -8.15 29.71
C ASP A 96 -9.35 -6.88 30.44
N THR A 97 -8.56 -7.05 31.51
CA THR A 97 -7.96 -5.93 32.24
C THR A 97 -7.07 -5.06 31.35
N LEU A 98 -6.21 -5.67 30.53
CA LEU A 98 -5.36 -4.93 29.59
C LEU A 98 -6.19 -4.17 28.54
N VAL A 99 -7.24 -4.80 27.98
CA VAL A 99 -8.13 -4.16 27.00
C VAL A 99 -8.88 -2.98 27.63
N GLU A 100 -9.34 -3.12 28.88
CA GLU A 100 -9.96 -2.02 29.63
C GLU A 100 -8.98 -0.86 29.83
N GLN A 101 -7.73 -1.14 30.22
CA GLN A 101 -6.68 -0.12 30.36
C GLN A 101 -6.38 0.60 29.04
N ILE A 102 -6.18 -0.15 27.96
CA ILE A 102 -5.90 0.41 26.63
C ILE A 102 -7.01 1.37 26.20
N THR A 103 -8.26 0.96 26.44
CA THR A 103 -9.42 1.69 25.96
C THR A 103 -9.96 2.72 26.97
N ASP A 104 -9.30 2.90 28.12
CA ASP A 104 -9.69 3.92 29.09
C ASP A 104 -9.47 5.33 28.51
N LYS A 105 -10.54 6.11 28.44
CA LYS A 105 -10.51 7.51 27.96
C LYS A 105 -9.84 8.45 28.96
N LYS A 106 -9.79 8.07 30.24
CA LYS A 106 -9.21 8.88 31.31
C LYS A 106 -7.69 8.79 31.34
N ASP A 107 -7.14 7.67 30.89
CA ASP A 107 -5.71 7.53 30.70
C ASP A 107 -5.30 8.34 29.46
N LEU A 108 -4.58 9.44 29.65
CA LEU A 108 -3.99 10.25 28.58
C LEU A 108 -2.46 10.14 28.55
N GLU A 109 -1.87 9.48 29.55
CA GLU A 109 -0.42 9.40 29.76
C GLU A 109 0.15 8.11 29.17
N SER A 110 -0.65 7.05 29.05
CA SER A 110 -0.28 5.81 28.39
C SER A 110 -0.57 5.83 26.90
N ARG A 111 0.41 5.40 26.12
CA ARG A 111 0.29 5.08 24.69
C ARG A 111 0.61 3.62 24.48
N TYR A 112 -0.14 2.97 23.60
CA TYR A 112 0.06 1.57 23.27
C TYR A 112 0.35 1.46 21.78
N PHE A 113 1.41 0.75 21.43
CA PHE A 113 1.87 0.58 20.06
C PHE A 113 2.02 -0.88 19.73
N THR A 114 1.54 -1.26 18.55
CA THR A 114 1.79 -2.59 18.02
C THR A 114 3.20 -2.67 17.46
N LEU A 115 4.01 -3.61 17.94
CA LEU A 115 5.34 -3.83 17.40
C LEU A 115 5.36 -4.92 16.33
N LYS A 116 5.18 -6.17 16.75
CA LYS A 116 5.33 -7.35 15.89
C LYS A 116 4.38 -8.46 16.27
N ILE A 117 4.17 -9.36 15.33
CA ILE A 117 3.50 -10.63 15.47
C ILE A 117 4.55 -11.74 15.37
N ASP A 118 4.58 -12.67 16.32
CA ASP A 118 5.58 -13.72 16.34
C ASP A 118 5.10 -15.00 17.00
N LYS A 119 5.81 -16.10 16.80
CA LYS A 119 5.64 -17.30 17.63
C LYS A 119 6.49 -17.16 18.89
N ASP A 120 5.96 -17.67 19.98
CA ASP A 120 6.76 -17.88 21.19
C ASP A 120 7.59 -19.17 20.99
N PRO A 121 8.94 -19.10 21.08
CA PRO A 121 9.79 -20.28 20.92
C PRO A 121 9.60 -21.31 22.05
N HIS A 122 9.02 -20.91 23.19
CA HIS A 122 8.76 -21.78 24.34
C HIS A 122 7.34 -22.34 24.36
N ASP A 123 6.45 -21.85 23.49
CA ASP A 123 5.07 -22.33 23.39
C ASP A 123 4.94 -23.41 22.29
N PRO A 124 4.62 -24.66 22.65
CA PRO A 124 4.43 -25.72 21.66
C PRO A 124 3.12 -25.58 20.85
N THR A 125 2.23 -24.66 21.19
CA THR A 125 0.87 -24.60 20.63
C THR A 125 0.78 -24.01 19.21
N GLU A 126 1.91 -23.68 18.58
CA GLU A 126 1.97 -23.00 17.27
C GLU A 126 1.18 -21.67 17.24
N GLU A 127 0.73 -21.18 18.40
CA GLU A 127 -0.04 -19.95 18.56
C GLU A 127 0.84 -18.73 18.23
N LEU A 128 0.22 -17.74 17.58
CA LEU A 128 0.86 -16.48 17.26
C LEU A 128 0.54 -15.45 18.34
N TYR A 129 1.56 -14.72 18.75
CA TYR A 129 1.53 -13.69 19.76
C TYR A 129 1.74 -12.31 19.15
N LEU A 130 1.08 -11.32 19.74
CA LEU A 130 1.23 -9.91 19.45
C LEU A 130 2.09 -9.28 20.55
N PHE A 131 3.10 -8.54 20.14
CA PHE A 131 3.97 -7.77 21.03
C PHE A 131 3.52 -6.31 21.02
N ILE A 132 3.11 -5.80 22.18
CA ILE A 132 2.59 -4.44 22.36
C ILE A 132 3.51 -3.70 23.32
N VAL A 133 3.94 -2.50 22.96
CA VAL A 133 4.63 -1.62 23.89
C VAL A 133 3.65 -0.64 24.48
N ARG A 134 3.64 -0.56 25.81
CA ARG A 134 3.08 0.56 26.53
C ARG A 134 4.18 1.56 26.85
N GLU A 135 4.01 2.78 26.38
CA GLU A 135 4.79 3.93 26.82
C GLU A 135 3.98 4.76 27.80
N GLN A 136 4.53 5.01 28.98
CA GLN A 136 3.95 5.94 29.94
C GLN A 136 4.80 7.20 29.98
N LEU A 137 4.18 8.32 29.59
CA LEU A 137 4.81 9.64 29.57
C LEU A 137 4.80 10.24 30.97
N SER A 138 5.93 10.13 31.69
CA SER A 138 6.17 10.92 32.90
C SER A 138 7.07 12.12 32.59
N LYS A 139 6.95 13.19 33.39
CA LYS A 139 7.66 14.47 33.21
C LYS A 139 9.19 14.34 33.16
N THR A 140 9.75 13.25 33.69
CA THR A 140 11.20 13.06 33.84
C THR A 140 11.74 11.81 33.14
N ILE A 141 10.94 10.75 32.98
CA ILE A 141 11.39 9.46 32.44
C ILE A 141 10.23 8.80 31.68
N THR A 142 10.47 8.38 30.44
CA THR A 142 9.51 7.52 29.71
C THR A 142 9.70 6.08 30.17
N GLN A 143 8.67 5.51 30.83
CA GLN A 143 8.68 4.10 31.18
C GLN A 143 8.08 3.28 30.03
N ARG A 144 8.75 2.19 29.67
CA ARG A 144 8.31 1.26 28.62
C ARG A 144 8.06 -0.10 29.22
N LEU A 145 6.91 -0.67 28.92
CA LEU A 145 6.54 -2.03 29.28
C LEU A 145 6.16 -2.78 28.00
N LEU A 146 6.71 -3.98 27.83
CA LEU A 146 6.44 -4.84 26.69
C LEU A 146 5.45 -5.93 27.12
N TYR A 147 4.33 -6.04 26.43
CA TYR A 147 3.34 -7.10 26.62
C TYR A 147 3.44 -8.11 25.48
N GLN A 148 3.30 -9.39 25.83
CA GLN A 148 3.12 -10.48 24.88
C GLN A 148 1.73 -11.10 25.09
N VAL A 149 0.87 -11.01 24.08
CA VAL A 149 -0.54 -11.44 24.16
C VAL A 149 -0.94 -12.36 23.01
N PRO A 150 -1.81 -13.37 23.20
CA PRO A 150 -2.24 -14.23 22.10
C PRO A 150 -3.00 -13.44 21.02
N LEU A 151 -2.49 -13.42 19.78
CA LEU A 151 -2.93 -12.52 18.71
C LEU A 151 -4.44 -12.58 18.47
N VAL A 152 -4.98 -13.79 18.29
CA VAL A 152 -6.39 -13.97 17.93
C VAL A 152 -7.30 -13.61 19.11
N LYS A 153 -7.00 -14.12 20.31
CA LYS A 153 -7.85 -13.86 21.50
C LYS A 153 -7.86 -12.37 21.84
N PHE A 154 -6.69 -11.75 21.90
CA PHE A 154 -6.55 -10.33 22.17
C PHE A 154 -7.17 -9.47 21.06
N GLY A 155 -6.87 -9.75 19.80
CA GLY A 155 -7.41 -8.98 18.66
C GLY A 155 -8.94 -9.00 18.59
N MET A 156 -9.58 -10.11 18.92
CA MET A 156 -11.05 -10.20 18.96
C MET A 156 -11.65 -9.41 20.13
N LYS A 157 -11.07 -9.51 21.33
CA LYS A 157 -11.52 -8.74 22.51
C LYS A 157 -11.32 -7.24 22.30
N LEU A 158 -10.18 -6.84 21.77
CA LEU A 158 -9.87 -5.45 21.47
C LEU A 158 -10.77 -4.89 20.36
N ALA A 159 -11.03 -5.65 19.30
CA ALA A 159 -11.99 -5.25 18.27
C ALA A 159 -13.37 -5.00 18.87
N LYS A 160 -13.87 -5.93 19.70
CA LYS A 160 -15.15 -5.77 20.38
C LYS A 160 -15.18 -4.52 21.26
N ALA A 161 -14.15 -4.29 22.06
CA ALA A 161 -14.07 -3.11 22.92
C ALA A 161 -14.08 -1.78 22.13
N PHE A 162 -13.46 -1.74 20.93
CA PHE A 162 -13.53 -0.59 20.04
C PHE A 162 -14.85 -0.48 19.27
N GLU A 163 -15.54 -1.58 18.99
CA GLU A 163 -16.89 -1.55 18.39
C GLU A 163 -17.91 -1.01 19.40
N ASP A 164 -17.80 -1.44 20.66
CA ASP A 164 -18.64 -0.96 21.76
C ASP A 164 -18.36 0.52 22.10
N LYS A 165 -17.15 1.00 21.79
CA LYS A 165 -16.74 2.40 21.99
C LYS A 165 -16.75 3.15 20.66
N LEU A 166 -17.82 3.91 20.41
CA LEU A 166 -17.87 4.87 19.31
C LEU A 166 -16.63 5.79 19.34
N THR A 167 -15.70 5.57 18.41
CA THR A 167 -14.54 6.45 18.21
C THR A 167 -14.91 7.51 17.19
N THR A 168 -14.71 8.79 17.51
CA THR A 168 -14.98 9.89 16.57
C THR A 168 -13.84 10.13 15.57
N THR A 169 -12.89 9.18 15.48
CA THR A 169 -11.69 9.29 14.66
C THR A 169 -11.95 8.64 13.31
N THR A 170 -11.84 9.42 12.24
CA THR A 170 -11.85 8.93 10.86
C THR A 170 -10.44 8.47 10.51
N LEU A 171 -10.32 7.33 9.84
CA LEU A 171 -9.05 6.85 9.32
C LEU A 171 -8.92 7.25 7.84
N CYS A 172 -7.70 7.55 7.42
CA CYS A 172 -7.37 7.81 6.02
C CYS A 172 -6.21 6.91 5.60
N PHE A 173 -6.50 5.85 4.88
CA PHE A 173 -5.51 4.87 4.45
C PHE A 173 -4.85 5.28 3.14
N VAL A 174 -3.52 5.19 3.05
CA VAL A 174 -2.76 5.50 1.84
C VAL A 174 -2.08 4.24 1.31
N ALA A 175 -2.58 3.72 0.20
CA ALA A 175 -1.95 2.67 -0.58
C ALA A 175 -0.99 3.28 -1.59
N ASP A 176 0.31 2.94 -1.48
CA ASP A 176 1.37 3.55 -2.29
C ASP A 176 1.97 2.58 -3.30
N ALA A 177 1.63 2.74 -4.58
CA ALA A 177 2.21 2.02 -5.71
C ALA A 177 3.45 2.74 -6.32
N SER A 178 3.92 3.84 -5.75
CA SER A 178 5.04 4.66 -6.24
C SER A 178 6.42 4.25 -5.70
N SER A 179 6.49 3.09 -5.03
CA SER A 179 7.66 2.59 -4.27
C SER A 179 8.05 3.47 -3.07
N GLY A 180 7.07 3.94 -2.30
CA GLY A 180 7.28 4.68 -1.04
C GLY A 180 7.42 6.20 -1.21
N LYS A 181 7.46 6.71 -2.45
CA LYS A 181 7.61 8.16 -2.71
C LYS A 181 6.38 8.92 -2.23
N ALA A 182 5.18 8.42 -2.50
CA ALA A 182 3.94 9.10 -2.13
C ALA A 182 3.73 9.05 -0.60
N SER A 183 3.96 7.92 0.07
CA SER A 183 3.83 7.82 1.53
C SER A 183 4.75 8.83 2.24
N GLY A 184 6.04 8.87 1.87
CA GLY A 184 6.99 9.81 2.48
C GLY A 184 6.72 11.28 2.14
N MET A 185 6.26 11.56 0.91
CA MET A 185 5.84 12.90 0.51
C MET A 185 4.61 13.36 1.30
N LEU A 186 3.58 12.53 1.42
CA LEU A 186 2.33 12.89 2.10
C LEU A 186 2.52 13.12 3.60
N GLU A 187 3.30 12.28 4.27
CA GLU A 187 3.65 12.48 5.69
C GLU A 187 4.30 13.85 5.89
N SER A 188 5.32 14.16 5.08
CA SER A 188 6.05 15.42 5.17
C SER A 188 5.17 16.62 4.79
N LEU A 189 4.35 16.48 3.74
CA LEU A 189 3.41 17.50 3.29
C LEU A 189 2.45 17.90 4.42
N LEU A 190 1.80 16.93 5.08
CA LEU A 190 0.81 17.20 6.13
C LEU A 190 1.45 17.81 7.37
N LYS A 191 2.67 17.37 7.71
CA LYS A 191 3.44 17.90 8.83
C LYS A 191 3.85 19.36 8.59
N GLU A 192 4.48 19.64 7.46
CA GLU A 192 5.02 20.97 7.14
C GLU A 192 3.92 21.98 6.80
N SER A 193 2.83 21.54 6.16
CA SER A 193 1.63 22.39 5.94
C SER A 193 0.79 22.61 7.20
N LYS A 194 1.10 21.93 8.30
CA LYS A 194 0.35 21.97 9.56
C LYS A 194 -1.14 21.64 9.36
N ALA A 195 -1.43 20.68 8.49
CA ALA A 195 -2.80 20.25 8.18
C ALA A 195 -3.56 19.64 9.37
N GLY A 196 -2.89 19.39 10.50
CA GLY A 196 -3.50 18.88 11.73
C GLY A 196 -3.90 17.40 11.65
N VAL A 197 -3.34 16.66 10.69
CA VAL A 197 -3.62 15.23 10.49
C VAL A 197 -2.42 14.41 10.99
N PRO A 198 -2.50 13.80 12.19
CA PRO A 198 -1.48 12.87 12.65
C PRO A 198 -1.35 11.68 11.69
N THR A 199 -0.11 11.18 11.54
CA THR A 199 0.24 10.15 10.56
C THR A 199 0.88 8.94 11.24
N ILE A 200 0.44 7.75 10.86
CA ILE A 200 1.03 6.46 11.24
C ILE A 200 1.65 5.88 9.98
N SER A 201 2.98 5.92 9.91
CA SER A 201 3.70 5.54 8.71
C SER A 201 4.13 4.08 8.74
N GLU A 202 3.71 3.32 7.74
CA GLU A 202 4.24 1.99 7.40
C GLU A 202 4.32 0.98 8.57
N PRO A 203 3.25 0.77 9.37
CA PRO A 203 3.31 -0.06 10.57
C PRO A 203 3.66 -1.52 10.24
N PHE A 204 4.77 -2.02 10.79
CA PHE A 204 5.34 -3.32 10.41
C PHE A 204 4.38 -4.50 10.57
N TRP A 205 3.50 -4.46 11.58
CA TRP A 205 2.51 -5.52 11.78
C TRP A 205 1.59 -5.72 10.58
N MET A 206 1.34 -4.69 9.76
CA MET A 206 0.56 -4.81 8.52
C MET A 206 1.24 -5.74 7.52
N VAL A 207 2.58 -5.69 7.41
CA VAL A 207 3.35 -6.62 6.59
C VAL A 207 3.14 -8.05 7.07
N GLN A 208 3.12 -8.26 8.39
CA GLN A 208 2.93 -9.57 8.98
C GLN A 208 1.50 -10.08 8.79
N VAL A 209 0.49 -9.24 8.96
CA VAL A 209 -0.93 -9.57 8.71
C VAL A 209 -1.19 -9.88 7.23
N ALA A 210 -0.57 -9.14 6.30
CA ALA A 210 -0.64 -9.45 4.88
C ALA A 210 -0.16 -10.90 4.61
N ARG A 211 0.98 -11.29 5.20
CA ARG A 211 1.51 -12.66 5.09
C ARG A 211 0.62 -13.70 5.73
N LEU A 212 0.05 -13.43 6.91
CA LEU A 212 -0.89 -14.34 7.57
C LEU A 212 -2.12 -14.59 6.69
N THR A 213 -2.55 -13.57 5.97
CA THR A 213 -3.67 -13.63 5.03
C THR A 213 -3.32 -14.46 3.79
N GLU A 214 -2.18 -14.18 3.16
CA GLU A 214 -1.70 -14.93 1.99
C GLU A 214 -1.44 -16.41 2.32
N ALA A 215 -0.87 -16.68 3.49
CA ALA A 215 -0.63 -18.04 3.98
C ALA A 215 -1.91 -18.75 4.44
N LYS A 216 -3.05 -18.04 4.50
CA LYS A 216 -4.35 -18.56 4.96
C LYS A 216 -4.28 -19.22 6.34
N LEU A 217 -3.43 -18.68 7.22
CA LEU A 217 -3.26 -19.21 8.58
C LEU A 217 -4.47 -18.94 9.47
N PHE A 218 -5.24 -17.89 9.15
CA PHE A 218 -6.49 -17.56 9.83
C PHE A 218 -7.62 -17.39 8.83
N THR A 219 -8.86 -17.54 9.30
CA THR A 219 -10.04 -17.26 8.48
C THR A 219 -10.12 -15.75 8.21
N LEU A 220 -10.66 -15.39 7.05
CA LEU A 220 -10.81 -13.99 6.64
C LEU A 220 -11.55 -13.12 7.69
N PRO A 221 -12.63 -13.57 8.34
CA PRO A 221 -13.27 -12.79 9.41
C PRO A 221 -12.35 -12.50 10.60
N LYS A 222 -11.47 -13.44 10.99
CA LYS A 222 -10.49 -13.22 12.07
C LYS A 222 -9.45 -12.19 11.64
N ILE A 223 -8.92 -12.29 10.41
CA ILE A 223 -8.00 -11.30 9.85
C ILE A 223 -8.63 -9.91 9.86
N LYS A 224 -9.88 -9.78 9.39
CA LYS A 224 -10.60 -8.49 9.38
C LYS A 224 -10.72 -7.87 10.77
N LYS A 225 -11.07 -8.67 11.79
CA LYS A 225 -11.14 -8.21 13.18
C LYS A 225 -9.77 -7.80 13.75
N ILE A 226 -8.71 -8.52 13.40
CA ILE A 226 -7.33 -8.14 13.78
C ILE A 226 -6.94 -6.82 13.12
N ILE A 227 -7.17 -6.66 11.81
CA ILE A 227 -6.93 -5.40 11.09
C ILE A 227 -7.70 -4.26 11.74
N PHE A 228 -8.98 -4.48 12.06
CA PHE A 228 -9.80 -3.48 12.74
C PHE A 228 -9.20 -3.06 14.09
N ALA A 229 -8.89 -4.05 14.95
CA ALA A 229 -8.37 -3.82 16.29
C ALA A 229 -7.04 -3.08 16.28
N LEU A 230 -6.08 -3.50 15.44
CA LEU A 230 -4.74 -2.94 15.42
C LEU A 230 -4.70 -1.53 14.84
N ASN A 231 -5.47 -1.25 13.77
CA ASN A 231 -5.60 0.12 13.26
C ASN A 231 -6.26 1.05 14.28
N ARG A 232 -7.30 0.59 14.99
CA ARG A 232 -7.95 1.39 16.04
C ARG A 232 -7.02 1.59 17.24
N LEU A 233 -6.20 0.60 17.61
CA LEU A 233 -5.17 0.72 18.65
C LEU A 233 -4.14 1.79 18.29
N ASP A 234 -3.59 1.70 17.09
CA ASP A 234 -2.57 2.63 16.60
C ASP A 234 -3.16 4.06 16.52
N ALA A 235 -4.38 4.23 15.98
CA ALA A 235 -5.07 5.52 15.98
C ALA A 235 -5.38 6.03 17.40
N TRP A 236 -5.77 5.14 18.32
CA TRP A 236 -6.04 5.49 19.71
C TRP A 236 -4.80 6.01 20.44
N SER A 237 -3.61 5.52 20.09
CA SER A 237 -2.34 6.01 20.63
C SER A 237 -2.13 7.51 20.36
N LEU A 238 -2.69 8.02 19.26
CA LEU A 238 -2.59 9.41 18.81
C LEU A 238 -3.77 10.29 19.21
N ARG A 239 -4.71 9.80 20.04
CA ARG A 239 -5.93 10.54 20.46
C ARG A 239 -5.66 11.93 21.02
N HIS A 240 -4.52 12.13 21.67
CA HIS A 240 -4.12 13.40 22.28
C HIS A 240 -3.59 14.42 21.25
N GLU A 241 -3.09 13.97 20.10
CA GLU A 241 -2.74 14.82 18.96
C GLU A 241 -4.01 15.18 18.18
N VAL A 242 -4.87 14.18 17.93
CA VAL A 242 -6.17 14.37 17.27
C VAL A 242 -7.05 15.35 18.04
N ALA A 243 -7.03 15.32 19.38
CA ALA A 243 -7.82 16.25 20.22
C ALA A 243 -7.33 17.70 20.17
N LYS A 244 -6.09 17.96 19.72
CA LYS A 244 -5.54 19.32 19.56
C LYS A 244 -5.81 19.91 18.18
N GLY A 245 -6.06 19.07 17.18
CA GLY A 245 -6.37 19.48 15.82
C GLY A 245 -7.87 19.62 15.56
N ASP A 246 -8.23 20.49 14.61
CA ASP A 246 -9.61 20.58 14.11
C ASP A 246 -10.00 19.34 13.29
N ALA A 247 -9.01 18.68 12.69
CA ALA A 247 -9.19 17.47 11.88
C ALA A 247 -9.21 16.22 12.79
N LYS A 248 -10.38 15.57 12.90
CA LYS A 248 -10.53 14.29 13.61
C LYS A 248 -10.06 13.08 12.79
N THR A 249 -8.96 13.24 12.06
CA THR A 249 -8.47 12.24 11.12
C THR A 249 -7.09 11.73 11.51
N VAL A 250 -6.86 10.43 11.40
CA VAL A 250 -5.53 9.83 11.43
C VAL A 250 -5.22 9.26 10.05
N MET A 251 -4.10 9.67 9.44
CA MET A 251 -3.63 9.07 8.20
C MET A 251 -2.77 7.83 8.51
N ILE A 252 -2.99 6.73 7.82
CA ILE A 252 -2.20 5.50 7.96
C ILE A 252 -1.66 5.11 6.58
N THR A 253 -0.34 5.06 6.42
CA THR A 253 0.27 4.64 5.15
C THR A 253 0.57 3.15 5.16
N LEU A 254 0.23 2.44 4.08
CA LEU A 254 0.53 1.03 3.95
C LEU A 254 2.04 0.81 3.72
N PRO A 255 2.69 -0.16 4.41
CA PRO A 255 4.12 -0.42 4.26
C PRO A 255 4.50 -0.95 2.88
N GLY A 256 4.98 -0.05 2.02
CA GLY A 256 5.46 -0.35 0.68
C GLY A 256 4.39 -0.86 -0.32
N GLN A 257 4.70 -0.71 -1.60
CA GLN A 257 3.87 -1.17 -2.73
C GLN A 257 3.54 -2.67 -2.69
N ALA A 258 4.43 -3.43 -2.08
CA ALA A 258 4.43 -4.86 -1.93
C ALA A 258 3.11 -5.48 -1.45
N ILE A 259 2.58 -4.93 -0.36
CA ILE A 259 1.44 -5.49 0.34
C ILE A 259 0.14 -4.82 -0.07
N VAL A 260 0.19 -3.77 -0.90
CA VAL A 260 -0.99 -3.02 -1.36
C VAL A 260 -2.01 -3.96 -1.97
N ALA A 261 -1.56 -4.89 -2.81
CA ALA A 261 -2.45 -5.85 -3.47
C ALA A 261 -3.24 -6.74 -2.48
N THR A 262 -2.62 -7.10 -1.35
CA THR A 262 -3.28 -7.88 -0.29
C THR A 262 -4.15 -7.00 0.59
N LEU A 263 -3.60 -5.88 1.07
CA LEU A 263 -4.19 -5.12 2.16
C LEU A 263 -5.20 -4.08 1.70
N LEU A 264 -5.06 -3.46 0.54
CA LEU A 264 -6.00 -2.40 0.11
C LEU A 264 -7.45 -2.91 0.06
N PRO A 265 -7.76 -4.06 -0.60
CA PRO A 265 -9.13 -4.58 -0.57
C PRO A 265 -9.60 -5.01 0.82
N LEU A 266 -8.69 -5.53 1.65
CA LEU A 266 -9.01 -5.95 3.02
C LEU A 266 -9.37 -4.74 3.89
N ILE A 267 -8.55 -3.70 3.87
CA ILE A 267 -8.75 -2.47 4.63
C ILE A 267 -10.05 -1.80 4.21
N GLN A 268 -10.30 -1.63 2.90
CA GLN A 268 -11.57 -1.09 2.41
C GLN A 268 -12.77 -1.90 2.91
N SER A 269 -12.67 -3.22 2.92
CA SER A 269 -13.75 -4.08 3.42
C SER A 269 -13.92 -4.07 4.95
N VAL A 270 -12.92 -3.62 5.70
CA VAL A 270 -12.95 -3.49 7.17
C VAL A 270 -13.44 -2.12 7.58
N PHE A 271 -13.10 -1.09 6.80
CA PHE A 271 -13.38 0.30 7.08
C PHE A 271 -14.12 0.98 5.92
N PRO A 272 -15.27 0.47 5.45
CA PRO A 272 -15.93 0.98 4.24
C PRO A 272 -16.29 2.47 4.30
N GLU A 273 -16.49 3.02 5.50
CA GLU A 273 -16.85 4.43 5.73
C GLU A 273 -15.64 5.35 5.94
N ASP A 274 -14.44 4.79 6.09
CA ASP A 274 -13.21 5.56 6.20
C ASP A 274 -12.63 5.89 4.83
N ARG A 275 -11.63 6.77 4.79
CA ARG A 275 -11.05 7.28 3.55
C ARG A 275 -9.90 6.41 3.07
N HIS A 276 -9.82 6.23 1.76
CA HIS A 276 -8.79 5.41 1.11
C HIS A 276 -8.22 6.15 -0.07
N ILE A 277 -6.91 6.27 -0.11
CA ILE A 277 -6.16 6.88 -1.20
C ILE A 277 -5.34 5.78 -1.86
N PHE A 278 -5.51 5.62 -3.18
CA PHE A 278 -4.59 4.86 -4.00
C PHE A 278 -3.67 5.83 -4.74
N THR A 279 -2.40 5.85 -4.36
CA THR A 279 -1.39 6.71 -4.96
C THR A 279 -0.51 5.91 -5.91
N TYR A 280 -0.16 6.50 -7.06
CA TYR A 280 0.75 5.87 -8.00
C TYR A 280 1.63 6.91 -8.71
N ASP A 281 2.77 6.42 -9.22
CA ASP A 281 3.64 7.14 -10.15
C ASP A 281 3.85 6.24 -11.38
N GLY A 282 4.50 6.78 -12.43
CA GLY A 282 4.86 6.03 -13.63
C GLY A 282 5.67 4.77 -13.30
N CYS A 283 5.37 3.66 -13.99
CA CYS A 283 5.96 2.36 -13.72
C CYS A 283 7.50 2.39 -13.81
N VAL A 284 8.06 3.10 -14.79
CA VAL A 284 9.51 3.30 -14.93
C VAL A 284 10.08 4.05 -13.72
N SER A 285 9.46 5.16 -13.31
CA SER A 285 9.87 5.94 -12.14
C SER A 285 9.84 5.12 -10.85
N SER A 286 8.78 4.33 -10.66
CA SER A 286 8.66 3.39 -9.54
C SER A 286 9.74 2.32 -9.57
N VAL A 287 10.06 1.74 -10.73
CA VAL A 287 11.16 0.76 -10.86
C VAL A 287 12.51 1.38 -10.54
N GLN A 288 12.82 2.57 -11.06
CA GLN A 288 14.07 3.27 -10.77
C GLN A 288 14.24 3.50 -9.26
N ARG A 289 13.19 3.99 -8.59
CA ARG A 289 13.22 4.22 -7.14
C ARG A 289 13.29 2.93 -6.34
N GLY A 290 12.51 1.91 -6.69
CA GLY A 290 12.56 0.61 -6.02
C GLY A 290 13.95 -0.03 -6.12
N MET A 291 14.60 0.05 -7.29
CA MET A 291 15.98 -0.41 -7.47
C MET A 291 16.97 0.40 -6.64
N HIS A 292 16.80 1.72 -6.56
CA HIS A 292 17.64 2.59 -5.74
C HIS A 292 17.51 2.24 -4.25
N ALA A 293 16.28 2.11 -3.75
CA ALA A 293 15.99 1.70 -2.37
C ALA A 293 16.61 0.32 -2.05
N GLU A 294 16.46 -0.65 -2.94
CA GLU A 294 17.09 -1.98 -2.78
C GLU A 294 18.63 -1.87 -2.78
N SER A 295 19.20 -0.98 -3.60
CA SER A 295 20.65 -0.75 -3.64
C SER A 295 21.18 -0.12 -2.34
N ILE A 296 20.43 0.82 -1.76
CA ILE A 296 20.73 1.40 -0.46
C ILE A 296 20.69 0.30 0.60
N TYR A 297 19.63 -0.51 0.59
CA TYR A 297 19.46 -1.60 1.54
C TYR A 297 20.60 -2.63 1.47
N LYS A 298 21.02 -3.03 0.26
CA LYS A 298 22.14 -3.95 0.05
C LYS A 298 23.49 -3.36 0.42
N LYS A 299 23.81 -2.16 -0.09
CA LYS A 299 25.12 -1.49 0.12
C LYS A 299 25.36 -1.14 1.56
N ARG A 300 24.30 -0.76 2.27
CA ARG A 300 24.46 -0.29 3.63
C ARG A 300 24.91 -1.40 4.59
N GLN A 301 24.81 -2.71 4.30
CA GLN A 301 25.02 -3.79 5.31
C GLN A 301 24.33 -3.52 6.66
N LEU A 302 23.42 -2.55 6.72
CA LEU A 302 23.04 -1.87 7.94
C LEU A 302 21.74 -2.51 8.40
N VAL A 303 21.82 -3.14 9.57
CA VAL A 303 21.08 -2.65 10.73
C VAL A 303 20.73 -1.17 10.50
N PRO A 304 19.50 -0.82 10.05
CA PRO A 304 19.08 0.58 9.97
C PRO A 304 19.50 1.19 11.30
N ARG A 305 20.30 2.28 11.27
CA ARG A 305 20.97 2.84 12.46
C ARG A 305 20.07 2.60 13.65
N LEU A 306 20.52 1.76 14.59
CA LEU A 306 19.69 1.36 15.71
C LEU A 306 19.14 2.62 16.41
N GLU A 307 19.89 3.71 16.40
CA GLU A 307 19.45 5.07 16.78
C GLU A 307 18.24 5.62 16.02
N SER A 308 18.01 5.35 14.74
CA SER A 308 16.79 5.77 14.01
C SER A 308 15.58 4.88 14.28
N ILE A 309 15.80 3.59 14.60
CA ILE A 309 14.73 2.70 15.09
C ILE A 309 14.42 3.01 16.57
N ILE A 310 15.45 3.32 17.37
CA ILE A 310 15.36 3.74 18.77
C ILE A 310 14.81 5.17 18.89
N GLN A 311 15.23 6.12 18.04
CA GLN A 311 14.67 7.48 17.96
C GLN A 311 13.28 7.48 17.34
N GLY A 312 13.00 6.60 16.38
CA GLY A 312 11.64 6.28 15.94
C GLY A 312 10.83 5.81 17.14
N MET A 313 11.24 4.73 17.81
CA MET A 313 10.58 4.30 19.04
C MET A 313 10.45 5.41 20.11
N CYS A 314 11.36 6.40 20.17
CA CYS A 314 11.29 7.56 21.07
C CYS A 314 10.53 8.80 20.53
N GLN A 315 10.07 8.83 19.27
CA GLN A 315 9.37 9.99 18.67
C GLN A 315 8.21 9.65 17.71
N ASP A 316 8.14 8.46 17.09
CA ASP A 316 7.10 7.97 16.16
C ASP A 316 7.20 6.44 15.90
N PRO A 317 6.10 5.67 15.79
CA PRO A 317 6.14 4.22 15.53
C PRO A 317 7.02 3.84 14.33
N VAL A 318 7.83 2.79 14.53
CA VAL A 318 8.93 2.27 13.69
C VAL A 318 8.81 2.56 12.19
N ARG A 319 9.66 3.47 11.69
CA ARG A 319 9.87 3.75 10.26
C ARG A 319 10.72 2.66 9.60
N LEU A 320 10.10 1.77 8.83
CA LEU A 320 10.83 0.99 7.83
C LEU A 320 11.07 1.86 6.60
N SER A 321 12.01 2.80 6.69
CA SER A 321 12.40 3.69 5.57
C SER A 321 12.86 2.99 4.27
N ASN A 322 12.86 1.66 4.23
CA ASN A 322 12.93 0.89 3.01
C ASN A 322 11.70 -0.02 2.95
N PRO A 323 10.88 0.09 1.88
CA PRO A 323 9.76 -0.82 1.71
C PRO A 323 10.33 -2.22 1.73
N LEU A 324 9.88 -3.00 2.70
CA LEU A 324 10.12 -4.42 2.71
C LEU A 324 9.57 -4.93 1.35
N PRO A 325 10.42 -5.52 0.47
CA PRO A 325 9.99 -6.02 -0.84
C PRO A 325 9.07 -7.25 -0.73
N SER A 326 7.79 -7.13 -0.39
CA SER A 326 6.80 -8.23 -0.48
C SER A 326 6.12 -8.21 -1.84
N TYR A 327 6.65 -8.90 -2.84
CA TYR A 327 5.93 -8.99 -4.10
C TYR A 327 4.80 -10.01 -4.01
N ASN A 328 3.55 -9.54 -3.89
CA ASN A 328 2.41 -10.42 -4.07
C ASN A 328 2.37 -10.81 -5.55
N PRO A 329 2.48 -12.10 -5.92
CA PRO A 329 2.43 -12.48 -7.32
C PRO A 329 1.09 -12.02 -7.89
N LEU A 330 1.11 -11.51 -9.13
CA LEU A 330 -0.11 -11.19 -9.85
C LEU A 330 -1.09 -12.36 -9.69
N SER A 331 -2.26 -12.05 -9.15
CA SER A 331 -3.42 -12.90 -9.35
C SER A 331 -3.54 -13.03 -10.87
N HIS A 332 -3.22 -14.19 -11.43
CA HIS A 332 -3.56 -14.51 -12.81
C HIS A 332 -5.09 -14.71 -12.85
N ASP A 333 -5.83 -13.67 -12.53
CA ASP A 333 -7.25 -13.66 -12.77
C ASP A 333 -7.41 -13.51 -14.28
N ILE A 334 -7.68 -14.64 -14.94
CA ILE A 334 -7.87 -14.71 -16.39
C ILE A 334 -9.04 -13.80 -16.81
N SER A 335 -9.96 -13.51 -15.89
CA SER A 335 -11.07 -12.57 -16.05
C SER A 335 -10.63 -11.14 -16.34
N LEU A 336 -9.44 -10.75 -15.87
CA LEU A 336 -8.90 -9.40 -15.91
C LEU A 336 -7.98 -9.13 -17.12
N GLY A 337 -8.11 -9.91 -18.21
CA GLY A 337 -7.55 -9.53 -19.52
C GLY A 337 -6.12 -9.99 -19.81
N GLY A 338 -5.52 -10.86 -19.00
CA GLY A 338 -4.25 -11.52 -19.29
C GLY A 338 -4.37 -12.59 -20.39
N ARG A 339 -4.77 -12.23 -21.62
CA ARG A 339 -4.89 -13.20 -22.73
C ARG A 339 -3.51 -13.66 -23.22
N GLY A 340 -3.18 -14.93 -22.97
CA GLY A 340 -2.30 -15.72 -23.84
C GLY A 340 -0.79 -15.72 -23.56
N GLY A 341 -0.35 -15.59 -22.30
CA GLY A 341 1.07 -15.74 -21.93
C GLY A 341 2.00 -14.62 -22.43
N ARG A 342 1.47 -13.57 -23.06
CA ARG A 342 2.24 -12.41 -23.54
C ARG A 342 2.88 -11.62 -22.40
N LEU A 343 2.20 -11.51 -21.26
CA LEU A 343 2.76 -10.88 -20.06
C LEU A 343 3.94 -11.68 -19.50
N ASP A 344 3.80 -13.00 -19.39
CA ASP A 344 4.89 -13.87 -18.93
C ASP A 344 6.09 -13.79 -19.87
N GLN A 345 5.84 -13.71 -21.19
CA GLN A 345 6.88 -13.47 -22.18
C GLN A 345 7.53 -12.09 -22.00
N ALA A 346 6.76 -11.02 -21.82
CA ALA A 346 7.31 -9.68 -21.61
C ALA A 346 8.14 -9.60 -20.31
N LEU A 347 7.62 -10.13 -19.20
CA LEU A 347 8.32 -10.24 -17.91
C LEU A 347 9.60 -11.08 -18.00
N ALA A 348 9.63 -12.12 -18.83
CA ALA A 348 10.82 -12.93 -19.04
C ALA A 348 11.98 -12.13 -19.66
N HIS A 349 11.70 -11.09 -20.44
CA HIS A 349 12.73 -10.22 -21.01
C HIS A 349 13.27 -9.21 -19.98
N VAL A 350 12.44 -8.77 -19.04
CA VAL A 350 12.82 -7.84 -17.98
C VAL A 350 13.84 -8.50 -17.01
N PRO A 351 14.96 -7.82 -16.67
CA PRO A 351 15.90 -8.26 -15.64
C PRO A 351 15.19 -8.58 -14.32
N VAL A 352 15.59 -9.67 -13.63
CA VAL A 352 14.88 -10.15 -12.42
C VAL A 352 14.62 -9.08 -11.36
N GLN A 353 15.56 -8.17 -11.14
CA GLN A 353 15.43 -7.11 -10.14
C GLN A 353 14.31 -6.11 -10.53
N GLN A 354 14.31 -5.68 -11.79
CA GLN A 354 13.27 -4.79 -12.34
C GLN A 354 11.92 -5.52 -12.42
N ALA A 355 11.91 -6.77 -12.88
CA ALA A 355 10.71 -7.57 -13.06
C ALA A 355 9.92 -7.71 -11.77
N ARG A 356 10.60 -7.95 -10.64
CA ARG A 356 9.96 -8.00 -9.32
C ARG A 356 9.21 -6.70 -8.99
N ILE A 357 9.87 -5.56 -9.12
CA ILE A 357 9.27 -4.24 -8.85
C ILE A 357 8.09 -3.97 -9.79
N VAL A 358 8.25 -4.29 -11.07
CA VAL A 358 7.18 -4.18 -12.09
C VAL A 358 5.98 -5.04 -11.70
N GLU A 359 6.19 -6.31 -11.30
CA GLU A 359 5.12 -7.20 -10.88
C GLU A 359 4.31 -6.64 -9.70
N THR A 360 4.96 -6.04 -8.70
CA THR A 360 4.22 -5.44 -7.59
C THR A 360 3.53 -4.14 -7.90
N TRP A 361 4.15 -3.31 -8.73
CA TRP A 361 3.47 -2.13 -9.24
C TRP A 361 2.17 -2.56 -9.95
N MET A 362 2.26 -3.57 -10.83
CA MET A 362 1.11 -4.14 -11.54
C MET A 362 0.09 -4.76 -10.57
N SER A 363 0.51 -5.57 -9.60
CA SER A 363 -0.39 -6.15 -8.60
C SER A 363 -1.14 -5.08 -7.77
N SER A 364 -0.48 -3.97 -7.46
CA SER A 364 -1.10 -2.85 -6.72
C SER A 364 -2.19 -2.17 -7.56
N VAL A 365 -1.89 -1.92 -8.83
CA VAL A 365 -2.82 -1.36 -9.80
C VAL A 365 -3.98 -2.32 -10.07
N ASP A 366 -3.72 -3.63 -10.12
CA ASP A 366 -4.76 -4.65 -10.24
C ASP A 366 -5.73 -4.67 -9.07
N ALA A 367 -5.23 -4.55 -7.85
CA ALA A 367 -6.09 -4.47 -6.67
C ALA A 367 -6.99 -3.23 -6.73
N TYR A 368 -6.45 -2.09 -7.17
CA TYR A 368 -7.25 -0.90 -7.42
C TYR A 368 -8.31 -1.11 -8.51
N PHE A 369 -7.94 -1.70 -9.66
CA PHE A 369 -8.89 -1.98 -10.73
C PHE A 369 -9.99 -2.96 -10.33
N LYS A 370 -9.65 -3.97 -9.54
CA LYS A 370 -10.65 -4.88 -8.98
C LYS A 370 -11.66 -4.13 -8.14
N LEU A 371 -11.22 -3.20 -7.29
CA LEU A 371 -12.10 -2.37 -6.49
C LEU A 371 -12.96 -1.44 -7.37
N LYS A 372 -12.42 -0.95 -8.49
CA LYS A 372 -13.17 -0.18 -9.49
C LYS A 372 -14.25 -1.03 -10.16
N GLU A 373 -13.94 -2.25 -10.57
CA GLU A 373 -14.92 -3.17 -11.17
C GLU A 373 -16.01 -3.58 -10.18
N GLU A 374 -15.65 -3.68 -8.90
CA GLU A 374 -16.57 -3.95 -7.82
C GLU A 374 -17.29 -2.69 -7.31
N GLU A 375 -16.98 -1.47 -7.81
CA GLU A 375 -17.60 -0.19 -7.38
C GLU A 375 -19.14 -0.24 -7.44
N PRO A 376 -19.79 -0.76 -8.50
CA PRO A 376 -21.25 -0.85 -8.55
C PRO A 376 -21.84 -1.75 -7.44
N THR A 377 -21.03 -2.69 -6.92
CA THR A 377 -21.45 -3.65 -5.90
C THR A 377 -21.12 -3.17 -4.49
N ASN A 378 -19.94 -2.55 -4.34
CA ASN A 378 -19.39 -2.08 -3.07
C ASN A 378 -19.80 -0.63 -2.75
N GLY A 379 -20.29 0.12 -3.75
CA GLY A 379 -20.70 1.52 -3.65
C GLY A 379 -19.56 2.51 -3.39
N TYR A 380 -18.30 2.07 -3.43
CA TYR A 380 -17.16 2.88 -3.01
C TYR A 380 -15.87 2.52 -3.75
N LEU A 381 -15.13 3.55 -4.14
CA LEU A 381 -13.86 3.45 -4.85
C LEU A 381 -12.82 4.39 -4.19
N PRO A 382 -11.62 3.90 -3.83
CA PRO A 382 -10.55 4.75 -3.29
C PRO A 382 -10.23 5.98 -4.16
N TYR A 383 -9.88 7.10 -3.52
CA TYR A 383 -9.39 8.30 -4.20
C TYR A 383 -8.06 8.00 -4.89
N CYS A 384 -8.06 8.03 -6.22
CA CYS A 384 -6.87 7.76 -7.01
C CYS A 384 -6.07 9.03 -7.24
N PHE A 385 -4.80 9.02 -6.83
CA PHE A 385 -3.92 10.17 -6.89
C PHE A 385 -2.66 9.86 -7.70
N LYS A 386 -2.51 10.54 -8.84
CA LYS A 386 -1.29 10.48 -9.66
C LYS A 386 -0.26 11.47 -9.11
N LEU A 387 0.83 10.93 -8.56
CA LEU A 387 1.90 11.70 -7.93
C LEU A 387 2.51 12.75 -8.87
N GLY A 388 2.61 12.42 -10.16
CA GLY A 388 3.15 13.31 -11.18
C GLY A 388 2.42 14.65 -11.31
N LEU A 389 1.16 14.75 -10.89
CA LEU A 389 0.44 16.04 -10.90
C LEU A 389 1.02 17.05 -9.90
N LEU A 390 1.75 16.57 -8.89
CA LEU A 390 2.47 17.42 -7.93
C LEU A 390 3.97 17.46 -8.19
N THR A 391 4.55 16.45 -8.86
CA THR A 391 6.01 16.28 -8.93
C THR A 391 6.64 16.30 -10.32
N ASP A 392 5.85 16.19 -11.39
CA ASP A 392 6.40 16.13 -12.75
C ASP A 392 6.55 17.55 -13.35
N ASP A 393 7.51 17.69 -14.27
CA ASP A 393 7.84 18.94 -14.96
C ASP A 393 6.86 19.22 -16.15
N PRO A 394 6.35 20.46 -16.31
CA PRO A 394 6.46 21.58 -15.39
C PRO A 394 5.70 21.32 -14.11
N VAL A 395 6.42 21.44 -12.97
CA VAL A 395 5.77 21.56 -11.67
C VAL A 395 4.86 22.76 -11.83
N GLY A 396 3.55 22.53 -11.90
CA GLY A 396 2.61 23.62 -12.09
C GLY A 396 2.93 24.69 -11.05
N ASN A 397 2.89 25.96 -11.41
CA ASN A 397 3.18 27.07 -10.49
C ASN A 397 2.26 27.10 -9.25
N PHE A 398 1.36 26.11 -9.13
CA PHE A 398 0.22 26.01 -8.24
C PHE A 398 -0.67 27.25 -8.34
N GLU A 399 -0.69 27.85 -9.52
CA GLU A 399 -1.61 28.90 -9.89
C GLU A 399 -3.03 28.35 -9.89
N TYR A 400 -3.96 29.14 -9.38
CA TYR A 400 -5.37 28.78 -9.35
C TYR A 400 -5.84 28.42 -10.76
N GLY A 401 -6.58 27.31 -10.88
CA GLY A 401 -7.04 26.80 -12.19
C GLY A 401 -6.12 25.76 -12.84
N THR A 402 -4.90 25.54 -12.33
CA THR A 402 -3.99 24.48 -12.83
C THR A 402 -4.32 23.09 -12.25
N ASP A 403 -3.99 22.02 -12.98
CA ASP A 403 -4.16 20.64 -12.53
C ASP A 403 -3.39 20.38 -11.21
N SER A 404 -2.19 20.93 -11.07
CA SER A 404 -1.39 20.81 -9.85
C SER A 404 -2.03 21.51 -8.65
N TYR A 405 -2.64 22.69 -8.85
CA TYR A 405 -3.38 23.38 -7.81
C TYR A 405 -4.58 22.55 -7.34
N TRP A 406 -5.42 22.10 -8.28
CA TRP A 406 -6.60 21.33 -7.94
C TRP A 406 -6.25 19.98 -7.33
N SER A 407 -5.20 19.32 -7.81
CA SER A 407 -4.72 18.06 -7.25
C SER A 407 -4.29 18.23 -5.79
N LEU A 408 -3.51 19.27 -5.49
CA LEU A 408 -3.07 19.55 -4.13
C LEU A 408 -4.25 19.91 -3.21
N ASN A 409 -5.16 20.76 -3.70
CA ASN A 409 -6.33 21.18 -2.95
C ASN A 409 -7.27 20.00 -2.65
N SER A 410 -7.61 19.18 -3.67
CA SER A 410 -8.46 18.00 -3.50
C SER A 410 -7.82 16.97 -2.58
N LEU A 411 -6.52 16.72 -2.72
CA LEU A 411 -5.78 15.81 -1.83
C LEU A 411 -5.84 16.29 -0.37
N LEU A 412 -5.58 17.56 -0.11
CA LEU A 412 -5.64 18.12 1.24
C LEU A 412 -7.07 18.06 1.79
N GLN A 413 -8.08 18.48 1.03
CA GLN A 413 -9.49 18.37 1.44
C GLN A 413 -9.90 16.92 1.73
N TYR A 414 -9.47 15.96 0.91
CA TYR A 414 -9.74 14.56 1.11
C TYR A 414 -9.09 14.06 2.39
N VAL A 415 -7.80 14.31 2.60
CA VAL A 415 -7.06 13.84 3.78
C VAL A 415 -7.57 14.49 5.06
N THR A 416 -7.88 15.78 5.07
CA THR A 416 -8.37 16.48 6.27
C THR A 416 -9.85 16.21 6.54
N GLY A 417 -10.62 15.73 5.56
CA GLY A 417 -12.07 15.53 5.67
C GLY A 417 -12.89 16.81 5.48
N CYS A 418 -12.30 17.85 4.89
CA CYS A 418 -12.92 19.14 4.65
C CYS A 418 -13.69 19.16 3.31
N ARG A 419 -14.66 18.25 3.10
CA ARG A 419 -15.45 18.19 1.84
C ARG A 419 -16.19 19.50 1.54
N SER A 420 -16.74 20.16 2.57
CA SER A 420 -17.52 21.40 2.48
C SER A 420 -16.92 22.58 3.24
N ARG A 421 -15.81 22.36 3.97
CA ARG A 421 -15.13 23.39 4.73
C ARG A 421 -13.92 23.86 3.92
N ALA A 422 -13.66 25.16 3.93
CA ALA A 422 -12.40 25.66 3.42
C ALA A 422 -11.25 24.97 4.18
N ILE A 423 -10.19 24.60 3.44
CA ILE A 423 -8.92 24.23 4.08
C ILE A 423 -8.54 25.41 5.00
N PRO A 424 -8.03 25.16 6.22
CA PRO A 424 -7.64 26.23 7.11
C PRO A 424 -6.70 27.23 6.42
N GLU A 425 -6.88 28.51 6.73
CA GLU A 425 -6.12 29.60 6.10
C GLU A 425 -4.60 29.36 6.24
N GLY A 426 -3.86 29.53 5.14
CA GLY A 426 -2.41 29.33 5.09
C GLY A 426 -1.94 27.88 4.93
N VAL A 427 -2.76 26.85 5.19
CA VAL A 427 -2.34 25.44 5.01
C VAL A 427 -2.07 25.13 3.54
N LEU A 428 -2.96 25.58 2.64
CA LEU A 428 -2.78 25.36 1.20
C LEU A 428 -1.55 26.09 0.66
N ASP A 429 -1.27 27.32 1.12
CA ASP A 429 -0.11 28.07 0.66
C ASP A 429 1.20 27.49 1.21
N ALA A 430 1.24 27.09 2.48
CA ALA A 430 2.37 26.36 3.06
C ALA A 430 2.61 25.03 2.32
N ALA A 431 1.54 24.31 1.96
CA ALA A 431 1.63 23.11 1.16
C ALA A 431 2.22 23.37 -0.24
N LYS A 432 1.80 24.45 -0.92
CA LYS A 432 2.37 24.83 -2.23
C LYS A 432 3.86 25.13 -2.13
N GLU A 433 4.27 25.93 -1.14
CA GLU A 433 5.68 26.27 -0.90
C GLU A 433 6.48 25.01 -0.63
N TRP A 434 5.99 24.14 0.26
CA TRP A 434 6.66 22.88 0.56
C TRP A 434 6.78 21.98 -0.67
N VAL A 435 5.76 21.85 -1.51
CA VAL A 435 5.85 21.02 -2.73
C VAL A 435 6.89 21.58 -3.71
N LYS A 436 7.01 22.91 -3.82
CA LYS A 436 8.07 23.54 -4.64
C LYS A 436 9.46 23.18 -4.12
N ASP A 437 9.67 23.30 -2.81
CA ASP A 437 10.96 22.95 -2.17
C ASP A 437 11.26 21.45 -2.28
N PHE A 438 10.24 20.61 -2.08
CA PHE A 438 10.32 19.17 -2.23
C PHE A 438 10.75 18.81 -3.67
N ASN A 439 10.14 19.42 -4.68
CA ASN A 439 10.49 19.14 -6.08
C ASN A 439 11.91 19.58 -6.43
N GLN A 440 12.37 20.74 -5.93
CA GLN A 440 13.77 21.16 -6.10
C GLN A 440 14.75 20.17 -5.45
N ALA A 441 14.44 19.69 -4.24
CA ALA A 441 15.24 18.67 -3.56
C ALA A 441 15.20 17.32 -4.31
N GLN A 442 14.03 16.94 -4.83
CA GLN A 442 13.82 15.74 -5.63
C GLN A 442 14.58 15.78 -6.94
N GLU A 443 14.75 16.92 -7.61
CA GLU A 443 15.61 16.99 -8.80
C GLU A 443 17.05 16.62 -8.51
N VAL A 444 17.59 17.07 -7.37
CA VAL A 444 18.94 16.71 -6.91
C VAL A 444 19.02 15.23 -6.56
N GLU A 445 18.02 14.70 -5.87
CA GLU A 445 17.94 13.28 -5.55
C GLU A 445 17.77 12.40 -6.80
N GLN A 446 16.89 12.77 -7.71
CA GLN A 446 16.65 12.07 -8.97
C GLN A 446 17.90 12.07 -9.84
N LYS A 447 18.70 13.16 -9.85
CA LYS A 447 20.03 13.16 -10.47
C LYS A 447 20.95 12.11 -9.83
N LYS A 448 20.98 12.00 -8.50
CA LYS A 448 21.75 10.94 -7.79
C LYS A 448 21.21 9.54 -8.11
N ILE A 449 19.89 9.36 -8.14
CA ILE A 449 19.25 8.10 -8.51
C ILE A 449 19.66 7.71 -9.91
N ASN A 450 19.53 8.62 -10.89
CA ASN A 450 19.89 8.39 -12.28
C ASN A 450 21.38 8.03 -12.44
N VAL A 451 22.27 8.61 -11.63
CA VAL A 451 23.69 8.21 -11.60
C VAL A 451 23.88 6.81 -11.00
N SER A 452 23.12 6.46 -9.96
CA SER A 452 23.26 5.18 -9.25
C SER A 452 22.54 3.99 -9.91
N VAL A 453 21.44 4.27 -10.61
CA VAL A 453 20.50 3.33 -11.24
C VAL A 453 20.01 3.96 -12.55
N ALA A 454 20.90 4.04 -13.53
CA ALA A 454 20.53 4.43 -14.89
C ALA A 454 19.83 3.26 -15.57
N LEU A 455 18.57 3.44 -15.98
CA LEU A 455 17.91 2.51 -16.89
C LEU A 455 18.26 2.92 -18.31
N SER A 456 18.73 1.97 -19.11
CA SER A 456 18.86 2.18 -20.54
C SER A 456 17.49 2.41 -21.19
N GLU A 457 17.46 3.11 -22.32
CA GLU A 457 16.23 3.30 -23.10
C GLU A 457 15.58 1.96 -23.48
N HIS A 458 16.39 0.94 -23.71
CA HIS A 458 15.92 -0.41 -23.95
C HIS A 458 15.20 -1.02 -22.73
N GLU A 459 15.76 -0.86 -21.52
CA GLU A 459 15.12 -1.33 -20.28
C GLU A 459 13.83 -0.58 -19.98
N ARG A 460 13.79 0.74 -20.21
CA ARG A 460 12.57 1.55 -20.08
C ARG A 460 11.47 1.01 -20.97
N LYS A 461 11.75 0.79 -22.26
CA LYS A 461 10.81 0.19 -23.22
C LYS A 461 10.39 -1.22 -22.83
N MET A 462 11.29 -2.03 -22.25
CA MET A 462 10.92 -3.36 -21.75
C MET A 462 9.93 -3.29 -20.58
N ILE A 463 10.16 -2.39 -19.62
CA ILE A 463 9.27 -2.15 -18.48
C ILE A 463 7.92 -1.65 -18.97
N GLU A 464 7.89 -0.61 -19.80
CA GLU A 464 6.67 -0.03 -20.36
C GLU A 464 5.90 -1.06 -21.19
N ASN A 465 6.58 -1.82 -22.06
CA ASN A 465 5.94 -2.90 -22.81
C ASN A 465 5.39 -3.97 -21.88
N CYS A 466 6.11 -4.34 -20.83
CA CYS A 466 5.61 -5.30 -19.84
C CYS A 466 4.32 -4.81 -19.18
N CYS A 467 4.30 -3.57 -18.70
CA CYS A 467 3.10 -3.00 -18.10
C CYS A 467 1.98 -2.77 -19.13
N PHE A 468 2.31 -2.48 -20.39
CA PHE A 468 1.33 -2.36 -21.46
C PHE A 468 0.72 -3.72 -21.82
N GLN A 469 1.51 -4.80 -21.89
CA GLN A 469 0.97 -6.15 -22.08
C GLN A 469 0.09 -6.59 -20.89
N HIS A 470 0.26 -5.98 -19.73
CA HIS A 470 -0.62 -6.14 -18.58
C HIS A 470 -1.83 -5.21 -18.73
N LYS A 471 -2.99 -5.78 -19.07
CA LYS A 471 -4.27 -5.06 -19.20
C LYS A 471 -4.33 -3.92 -20.23
N GLN A 472 -3.38 -3.83 -21.17
CA GLN A 472 -3.28 -2.69 -22.10
C GLN A 472 -3.16 -1.34 -21.37
N ILE A 473 -2.65 -1.37 -20.14
CA ILE A 473 -2.47 -0.16 -19.32
C ILE A 473 -1.32 0.62 -19.96
N LEU A 474 -1.67 1.62 -20.76
CA LEU A 474 -0.71 2.59 -21.28
C LEU A 474 -0.19 3.41 -20.10
N ILE A 475 1.07 3.20 -19.70
CA ILE A 475 1.71 3.99 -18.66
C ILE A 475 2.77 4.88 -19.30
N GLY A 476 2.50 6.18 -19.20
CA GLY A 476 3.17 7.32 -19.80
C GLY A 476 2.29 8.55 -19.52
N ASN A 477 2.02 9.39 -20.52
CA ASN A 477 1.12 10.55 -20.37
C ASN A 477 -0.39 10.19 -20.36
N LYS A 478 -0.75 8.92 -20.50
CA LYS A 478 -2.13 8.46 -20.32
C LYS A 478 -2.31 8.01 -18.88
N THR A 479 -3.02 8.83 -18.11
CA THR A 479 -3.40 8.62 -16.72
C THR A 479 -4.18 7.30 -16.58
N LEU A 480 -4.24 6.70 -15.39
CA LEU A 480 -5.41 5.90 -15.01
C LEU A 480 -6.59 6.89 -15.02
N ILE A 481 -7.21 7.12 -16.18
CA ILE A 481 -8.04 8.31 -16.46
C ILE A 481 -9.39 8.33 -15.69
N ASP A 482 -9.75 7.25 -15.01
CA ASP A 482 -11.14 7.10 -14.59
C ASP A 482 -11.37 7.22 -13.09
N THR A 483 -10.95 8.28 -12.42
CA THR A 483 -11.54 8.51 -11.08
C THR A 483 -11.68 9.95 -10.66
N VAL A 484 -10.67 10.79 -10.83
CA VAL A 484 -10.81 12.21 -10.53
C VAL A 484 -9.87 12.99 -11.44
N LEU A 485 -10.41 13.63 -12.49
CA LEU A 485 -9.70 14.75 -13.09
C LEU A 485 -9.74 15.89 -12.07
N PRO A 486 -8.62 16.55 -11.76
CA PRO A 486 -8.62 17.70 -10.87
C PRO A 486 -9.55 18.76 -11.46
N ARG A 487 -10.62 19.09 -10.75
CA ARG A 487 -11.61 20.09 -11.16
C ARG A 487 -11.97 20.93 -9.94
N GLU A 488 -12.46 22.13 -10.22
CA GLU A 488 -12.94 23.07 -9.20
C GLU A 488 -14.03 22.46 -8.30
N HIS A 489 -14.88 21.62 -8.89
CA HIS A 489 -15.87 20.82 -8.18
C HIS A 489 -15.49 19.35 -8.33
N TRP A 490 -14.96 18.75 -7.27
CA TRP A 490 -14.81 17.30 -7.17
C TRP A 490 -15.78 16.81 -6.10
N THR A 491 -16.60 15.82 -6.44
CA THR A 491 -17.54 15.19 -5.53
C THR A 491 -16.98 13.85 -5.09
N MET A 492 -16.98 13.61 -3.78
CA MET A 492 -16.68 12.29 -3.25
C MET A 492 -17.93 11.43 -3.44
N LYS A 493 -17.87 10.41 -4.32
CA LYS A 493 -18.86 9.33 -4.28
C LYS A 493 -18.69 8.61 -2.94
N GLN A 494 -19.52 8.96 -1.96
CA GLN A 494 -19.58 8.22 -0.69
C GLN A 494 -20.22 6.86 -0.93
N ALA A 495 -19.86 5.89 -0.10
CA ALA A 495 -20.64 4.66 0.02
C ALA A 495 -22.07 5.07 0.41
N SER A 496 -23.00 4.96 -0.52
CA SER A 496 -24.38 5.46 -0.41
C SER A 496 -25.25 4.75 0.64
N ARG A 497 -24.65 4.01 1.60
CA ARG A 497 -25.40 3.15 2.54
C ARG A 497 -25.42 3.62 3.99
N ALA A 498 -24.56 4.54 4.41
CA ALA A 498 -24.70 5.25 5.67
C ALA A 498 -23.79 6.48 5.65
N GLY A 499 -24.36 7.68 5.58
CA GLY A 499 -23.57 8.92 5.56
C GLY A 499 -22.48 8.95 6.65
N CYS A 500 -21.28 9.43 6.29
CA CYS A 500 -20.21 9.79 7.23
C CYS A 500 -20.83 10.53 8.42
N SER A 501 -20.48 10.19 9.66
CA SER A 501 -20.94 10.91 10.87
C SER A 501 -20.57 12.41 10.88
N CYS A 502 -19.75 12.80 9.91
CA CYS A 502 -19.12 14.07 9.60
C CYS A 502 -19.89 14.87 8.56
N CYS A 503 -20.73 14.19 7.76
CA CYS A 503 -21.44 14.74 6.63
C CYS A 503 -22.94 14.53 6.91
N GLY A 504 -23.65 15.61 7.21
CA GLY A 504 -25.11 15.57 7.09
C GLY A 504 -25.52 15.20 5.66
N PRO A 505 -26.76 14.74 5.45
CA PRO A 505 -27.26 14.41 4.11
C PRO A 505 -26.96 15.56 3.14
N ASP A 506 -26.39 15.23 1.98
CA ASP A 506 -26.05 16.21 0.95
C ASP A 506 -27.37 16.82 0.44
N PRO A 507 -27.56 18.15 0.47
CA PRO A 507 -28.75 18.78 -0.10
C PRO A 507 -28.88 18.56 -1.62
N TYR A 508 -27.82 18.09 -2.29
CA TYR A 508 -27.85 17.74 -3.71
C TYR A 508 -28.22 16.28 -3.97
N ASP A 509 -28.01 15.36 -3.02
CA ASP A 509 -28.46 13.96 -3.16
C ASP A 509 -29.99 13.87 -3.18
N GLN A 510 -30.69 14.83 -2.56
CA GLN A 510 -32.17 14.92 -2.61
C GLN A 510 -32.70 15.45 -3.96
N MET A 511 -31.87 16.16 -4.74
CA MET A 511 -32.30 16.67 -6.06
C MET A 511 -32.16 15.62 -7.16
N GLU A 512 -31.20 14.69 -7.06
CA GLU A 512 -31.09 13.58 -8.03
C GLU A 512 -32.21 12.55 -7.86
N GLU A 513 -32.67 12.26 -6.64
CA GLU A 513 -33.81 11.34 -6.41
C GLU A 513 -35.16 11.95 -6.87
N GLU A 514 -35.35 13.27 -6.78
CA GLU A 514 -36.59 13.94 -7.23
C GLU A 514 -36.71 14.09 -8.76
N GLU A 515 -35.59 14.01 -9.50
CA GLU A 515 -35.60 14.04 -10.98
C GLU A 515 -35.90 12.66 -11.59
N GLU A 516 -35.47 11.55 -10.96
CA GLU A 516 -35.81 10.20 -11.43
C GLU A 516 -37.30 9.85 -11.22
N ASP A 517 -37.93 10.33 -10.15
CA ASP A 517 -39.35 10.07 -9.86
C ASP A 517 -40.33 10.90 -10.73
N ASN A 518 -39.85 11.94 -11.43
CA ASN A 518 -40.69 12.82 -12.25
C ASN A 518 -40.76 12.45 -13.74
N GLU A 519 -39.93 11.52 -14.22
CA GLU A 519 -39.97 11.06 -15.62
C GLU A 519 -40.90 9.85 -15.87
N GLU A 520 -41.45 9.21 -14.82
CA GLU A 520 -42.29 8.01 -14.97
C GLU A 520 -43.80 8.28 -15.05
N SER A 521 -44.23 9.50 -15.42
CA SER A 521 -45.66 9.79 -15.60
C SER A 521 -45.96 10.74 -16.76
N LYS A 522 -45.93 10.20 -17.99
CA LYS A 522 -46.83 10.64 -19.09
C LYS A 522 -46.92 9.64 -20.26
N SER A 523 -48.13 9.10 -20.37
CA SER A 523 -48.88 8.61 -21.56
C SER A 523 -48.49 7.31 -22.28
N ASP A 524 -49.24 6.27 -21.93
CA ASP A 524 -50.00 5.28 -22.72
C ASP A 524 -49.92 5.19 -24.27
N ASP A 525 -50.01 3.92 -24.69
CA ASP A 525 -50.56 3.34 -25.93
C ASP A 525 -49.76 3.35 -27.24
N VAL A 526 -49.21 2.17 -27.63
CA VAL A 526 -49.74 1.28 -28.69
C VAL A 526 -48.81 0.06 -28.91
N MET A 527 -49.44 -1.10 -29.01
CA MET A 527 -48.94 -2.46 -29.21
C MET A 527 -48.10 -2.75 -30.48
N SER A 528 -47.21 -3.74 -30.31
CA SER A 528 -46.93 -4.91 -31.19
C SER A 528 -45.81 -4.91 -32.27
N SER A 529 -44.96 -5.93 -32.09
CA SER A 529 -44.48 -6.92 -33.09
C SER A 529 -43.19 -6.70 -33.91
N ASN A 530 -42.23 -7.61 -33.66
CA ASN A 530 -41.46 -8.45 -34.59
C ASN A 530 -40.52 -7.87 -35.69
N PHE A 531 -39.29 -8.43 -35.67
CA PHE A 531 -38.52 -9.02 -36.79
C PHE A 531 -37.39 -8.23 -37.51
N MET A 532 -36.21 -8.86 -37.49
CA MET A 532 -35.10 -8.94 -38.47
C MET A 532 -34.38 -7.70 -39.06
N THR A 533 -33.05 -7.72 -38.86
CA THR A 533 -31.92 -7.46 -39.79
C THR A 533 -32.05 -6.41 -40.91
N GLY A 534 -31.13 -5.44 -40.93
CA GLY A 534 -30.85 -4.65 -42.13
C GLY A 534 -29.84 -3.53 -41.92
N VAL A 535 -28.79 -3.52 -42.75
CA VAL A 535 -27.61 -2.65 -42.72
C VAL A 535 -27.85 -1.36 -43.51
N SER A 536 -27.20 -0.27 -43.07
CA SER A 536 -26.87 0.99 -43.78
C SER A 536 -27.93 2.11 -43.83
N SER A 537 -27.61 3.28 -43.27
CA SER A 537 -27.07 4.40 -44.07
C SER A 537 -26.89 5.66 -43.24
N SER A 538 -25.81 6.37 -43.56
CA SER A 538 -25.39 7.65 -43.00
C SER A 538 -26.28 8.79 -43.46
N THR A 539 -26.78 9.60 -42.51
CA THR A 539 -27.18 10.98 -42.79
C THR A 539 -26.72 11.89 -41.65
N LYS A 540 -25.69 12.71 -41.93
CA LYS A 540 -25.30 13.86 -41.13
C LYS A 540 -26.16 15.06 -41.57
N VAL A 541 -26.92 15.65 -40.65
CA VAL A 541 -27.18 17.09 -40.63
C VAL A 541 -27.19 17.56 -39.18
N ASN A 542 -26.38 18.60 -38.94
CA ASN A 542 -26.11 19.27 -37.67
C ASN A 542 -27.34 19.95 -37.06
N ASN A 543 -27.45 19.91 -35.73
CA ASN A 543 -27.71 21.10 -34.90
C ASN A 543 -27.46 20.83 -33.41
N GLY A 544 -26.74 21.75 -32.76
CA GLY A 544 -26.88 22.06 -31.33
C GLY A 544 -26.11 21.20 -30.31
N PHE A 545 -25.00 21.74 -29.80
CA PHE A 545 -24.36 21.42 -28.52
C PHE A 545 -24.21 19.93 -28.14
N SER A 546 -23.15 19.30 -28.66
CA SER A 546 -22.62 18.06 -28.07
C SER A 546 -21.93 18.38 -26.74
N SER A 547 -22.60 18.08 -25.63
CA SER A 547 -21.90 17.75 -24.39
C SER A 547 -21.15 16.45 -24.66
N LYS A 548 -19.81 16.50 -24.65
CA LYS A 548 -18.98 15.29 -24.67
C LYS A 548 -18.92 14.74 -23.25
N TYR A 549 -20.03 14.15 -22.81
CA TYR A 549 -19.98 13.19 -21.72
C TYR A 549 -19.60 11.84 -22.32
N VAL A 550 -18.48 11.30 -21.85
CA VAL A 550 -18.20 9.87 -21.97
C VAL A 550 -18.73 9.28 -20.67
N ASP A 551 -19.92 8.68 -20.75
CA ASP A 551 -20.38 7.76 -19.72
C ASP A 551 -19.40 6.57 -19.68
N GLY A 552 -18.97 6.19 -18.47
CA GLY A 552 -18.04 5.11 -18.19
C GLY A 552 -18.53 3.71 -18.58
N THR A 553 -19.66 3.61 -19.28
CA THR A 553 -20.22 2.40 -19.87
C THR A 553 -19.64 2.07 -21.27
N ALA A 554 -18.90 2.98 -21.92
CA ALA A 554 -18.33 2.73 -23.24
C ALA A 554 -17.12 1.77 -23.19
N GLY A 555 -17.31 0.54 -23.68
CA GLY A 555 -16.25 -0.45 -23.86
C GLY A 555 -15.10 0.10 -24.73
N PHE A 556 -13.86 -0.17 -24.28
CA PHE A 556 -12.61 0.18 -24.96
C PHE A 556 -12.65 -0.10 -26.47
N ALA A 557 -12.79 0.94 -27.28
CA ALA A 557 -12.54 0.88 -28.72
C ALA A 557 -11.19 1.54 -29.00
N PHE A 558 -10.16 0.73 -29.22
CA PHE A 558 -8.85 1.20 -29.69
C PHE A 558 -8.48 0.53 -31.01
N ASP A 559 -8.05 1.36 -31.97
CA ASP A 559 -7.60 0.97 -33.31
C ASP A 559 -6.07 0.76 -33.32
N PRO A 560 -5.59 -0.49 -33.47
CA PRO A 560 -4.16 -0.82 -33.47
C PRO A 560 -3.38 -0.28 -34.67
N SER A 561 -4.03 0.25 -35.71
CA SER A 561 -3.36 0.62 -36.98
C SER A 561 -2.60 1.97 -36.94
N ARG A 562 -2.62 2.67 -35.80
CA ARG A 562 -2.01 4.00 -35.65
C ARG A 562 -0.67 4.02 -34.87
N PHE A 563 -0.09 2.85 -34.58
CA PHE A 563 1.19 2.70 -33.87
C PHE A 563 2.17 1.83 -34.63
#